data_AF-A0A853AGE7-F1
#
_entry.id   AF-A0A853AGE7-F1
#
_cell.length_a   1.000
_cell.length_b   1.000
_cell.length_c   1.000
_cell.angle_alpha   90.00
_cell.angle_beta   90.00
_cell.angle_gamma   90.00
#
_symmetry.space_group_name_H-M   'P 1'
#
loop_
_entity.id
_entity.type
_entity.pdbx_description
1 polymer ?
#
loop_
_entity_poly.entity_id
_entity_poly.type
_entity_poly.pdbx_seq_one_letter_code
_entity_poly.pdbx_strand_id
1 'polypeptide(L)'
;MRSQSLLFRPWVVAGFAGAVVVAVVEAVAGTGFAGTAAGWAGALVGVVLLPMATQLGLIVGSVLFGLRVRHVIFGAMREVASWTVGHVTFTVRSLPITLRAQIGPWRSPVILRCWLAGLLSAVVGVAVVVGGWLLADSAFWRGFVVAVTPLMLYKLWPQRVPLTTSTGWLLFSLPRMEGEERAEFVAAPLAARAYEALRRGEIDEAQSHADALAEEHPGLSATMSVQVSVLEARGEYAPGVLTLLKFLSEHGDLPPRKMSYLLAGLAGLGFKAVEAGQLPAESLLPTAKKALEDATKLGYPEFELSGTHALLALIEGDPETAVRLARTGADYNHTPLSRADDLVTLARAHMACRDNAAAREALAKAEELAPWSPRVTETRQRLSVA
;
A
#
# COMPACT_ATOMS: atom_id res chain seq x y z
N MET A 1 -14.51 -2.25 22.64
CA MET A 1 -14.71 -2.57 21.22
C MET A 1 -16.06 -3.26 21.04
N ARG A 2 -17.05 -2.63 20.38
CA ARG A 2 -18.31 -3.32 20.02
C ARG A 2 -18.02 -4.23 18.82
N SER A 3 -18.24 -5.53 18.97
CA SER A 3 -18.18 -6.48 17.85
C SER A 3 -19.27 -6.12 16.84
N GLN A 4 -18.93 -5.37 15.79
CA GLN A 4 -19.80 -5.25 14.64
C GLN A 4 -20.02 -6.67 14.11
N SER A 5 -21.29 -7.11 14.11
CA SER A 5 -21.62 -8.46 13.65
C SER A 5 -21.09 -8.63 12.21
N LEU A 6 -20.42 -9.75 11.94
CA LEU A 6 -19.82 -10.05 10.63
C LEU A 6 -20.84 -9.90 9.48
N LEU A 7 -22.13 -10.08 9.77
CA LEU A 7 -23.25 -9.98 8.82
C LEU A 7 -23.48 -8.56 8.28
N PHE A 8 -23.11 -7.51 9.03
CA PHE A 8 -23.29 -6.12 8.58
C PHE A 8 -22.04 -5.54 7.94
N ARG A 9 -21.02 -6.36 7.67
CA ARG A 9 -19.88 -5.88 6.90
C ARG A 9 -20.35 -5.51 5.48
N PRO A 10 -19.97 -4.34 4.94
CA PRO A 10 -20.47 -3.85 3.65
C PRO A 10 -20.35 -4.86 2.50
N TRP A 11 -19.27 -5.64 2.49
CA TRP A 11 -19.02 -6.66 1.47
C TRP A 11 -19.94 -7.88 1.60
N VAL A 12 -20.38 -8.25 2.80
CA VAL A 12 -21.36 -9.34 3.02
C VAL A 12 -22.72 -8.92 2.49
N VAL A 13 -23.15 -7.70 2.81
CA VAL A 13 -24.41 -7.13 2.34
C VAL A 13 -24.43 -7.01 0.82
N ALA A 14 -23.34 -6.50 0.22
CA ALA A 14 -23.21 -6.40 -1.23
C ALA A 14 -23.22 -7.78 -1.91
N GLY A 15 -22.52 -8.77 -1.34
CA GLY A 15 -22.51 -10.14 -1.86
C GLY A 15 -23.89 -10.79 -1.82
N PHE A 16 -24.61 -10.64 -0.71
CA PHE A 16 -25.97 -11.16 -0.56
C PHE A 16 -26.94 -10.48 -1.53
N ALA A 17 -26.91 -9.15 -1.63
CA ALA A 17 -27.74 -8.41 -2.58
C ALA A 17 -27.47 -8.85 -4.03
N GLY A 18 -26.19 -9.03 -4.40
CA GLY A 18 -25.81 -9.56 -5.71
C GLY A 18 -26.37 -10.97 -5.98
N ALA A 19 -26.27 -11.86 -5.00
CA ALA A 19 -26.83 -13.22 -5.11
C ALA A 19 -28.35 -13.22 -5.31
N VAL A 20 -29.07 -12.34 -4.61
CA VAL A 20 -30.52 -12.16 -4.76
C VAL A 20 -30.87 -11.64 -6.17
N VAL A 21 -30.15 -10.64 -6.68
CA VAL A 21 -30.40 -10.10 -8.03
C VAL A 21 -30.21 -11.19 -9.08
N VAL A 22 -29.14 -11.98 -8.99
CA VAL A 22 -28.92 -13.10 -9.93
C VAL A 22 -30.05 -14.12 -9.85
N ALA A 23 -30.52 -14.45 -8.65
CA ALA A 23 -31.65 -15.38 -8.47
C ALA A 23 -32.96 -14.84 -9.06
N VAL A 24 -33.22 -13.53 -8.94
CA VAL A 24 -34.39 -12.89 -9.56
C VAL A 24 -34.29 -12.92 -11.09
N VAL A 25 -33.12 -12.62 -11.65
CA VAL A 25 -32.89 -12.67 -13.11
C VAL A 25 -33.15 -14.06 -13.66
N GLU A 26 -32.64 -15.10 -13.00
CA GLU A 26 -32.84 -16.49 -13.44
C GLU A 26 -34.27 -17.01 -13.19
N ALA A 27 -34.93 -16.53 -12.14
CA ALA A 27 -36.35 -16.80 -11.92
C ALA A 27 -37.22 -16.23 -13.04
N VAL A 28 -36.94 -15.00 -13.49
CA VAL A 28 -37.63 -14.36 -14.62
C VAL A 28 -37.31 -15.08 -15.94
N ALA A 29 -36.08 -15.53 -16.12
CA ALA A 29 -35.66 -16.29 -17.30
C ALA A 29 -36.19 -17.74 -17.33
N GLY A 30 -36.82 -18.22 -16.25
CA GLY A 30 -37.44 -19.55 -16.18
C GLY A 30 -36.45 -20.72 -16.17
N THR A 31 -35.18 -20.49 -15.81
CA THR A 31 -34.10 -21.50 -15.91
C THR A 31 -34.00 -22.44 -14.70
N GLY A 32 -34.81 -22.19 -13.66
CA GLY A 32 -34.88 -23.02 -12.46
C GLY A 32 -33.60 -23.01 -11.62
N PHE A 33 -33.49 -23.96 -10.70
CA PHE A 33 -32.39 -24.03 -9.72
C PHE A 33 -31.00 -24.16 -10.37
N ALA A 34 -30.89 -24.99 -11.41
CA ALA A 34 -29.63 -25.18 -12.13
C ALA A 34 -29.17 -23.88 -12.81
N GLY A 35 -30.10 -23.09 -13.36
CA GLY A 35 -29.82 -21.76 -13.91
C GLY A 35 -29.33 -20.80 -12.84
N THR A 36 -29.98 -20.73 -11.69
CA THR A 36 -29.53 -19.90 -10.55
C THR A 36 -28.12 -20.25 -10.08
N ALA A 37 -27.82 -21.54 -9.93
CA ALA A 37 -26.48 -21.99 -9.52
C ALA A 37 -25.40 -21.62 -10.57
N ALA A 38 -25.71 -21.79 -11.86
CA ALA A 38 -24.83 -21.37 -12.95
C ALA A 38 -24.63 -19.84 -12.97
N GLY A 39 -25.70 -19.07 -12.72
CA GLY A 39 -25.64 -17.62 -12.61
C GLY A 39 -24.77 -17.17 -11.44
N TRP A 40 -24.87 -17.80 -10.26
CA TRP A 40 -23.97 -17.49 -9.15
C TRP A 40 -22.51 -17.80 -9.45
N ALA A 41 -22.23 -18.93 -10.11
CA ALA A 41 -20.88 -19.24 -10.57
C ALA A 41 -20.36 -18.18 -11.55
N GLY A 42 -21.18 -17.75 -12.50
CA GLY A 42 -20.85 -16.67 -13.43
C GLY A 42 -20.59 -15.34 -12.73
N ALA A 43 -21.42 -14.97 -11.75
CA ALA A 43 -21.23 -13.78 -10.95
C ALA A 43 -19.91 -13.82 -10.15
N LEU A 44 -19.59 -14.96 -9.54
CA LEU A 44 -18.34 -15.16 -8.79
C LEU A 44 -17.12 -15.02 -9.72
N VAL A 45 -17.17 -15.64 -10.90
CA VAL A 45 -16.12 -15.48 -11.92
C VAL A 45 -16.01 -14.01 -12.35
N GLY A 46 -17.12 -13.31 -12.54
CA GLY A 46 -17.14 -11.90 -12.90
C GLY A 46 -16.49 -10.98 -11.85
N VAL A 47 -16.80 -11.18 -10.57
CA VAL A 47 -16.23 -10.41 -9.45
C VAL A 47 -14.72 -10.60 -9.34
N VAL A 48 -14.18 -11.75 -9.74
CA VAL A 48 -12.73 -12.02 -9.75
C VAL A 48 -12.07 -11.53 -11.04
N LEU A 49 -12.65 -11.88 -12.19
CA LEU A 49 -12.04 -11.66 -13.51
C LEU A 49 -11.96 -10.17 -13.86
N LEU A 50 -13.01 -9.38 -13.59
CA LEU A 50 -13.00 -7.97 -13.99
C LEU A 50 -11.91 -7.16 -13.26
N PRO A 51 -11.73 -7.25 -11.91
CA PRO A 51 -10.61 -6.61 -11.24
C PRO A 51 -9.25 -7.06 -11.74
N MET A 52 -9.07 -8.36 -12.02
CA MET A 52 -7.82 -8.87 -12.56
C MET A 52 -7.53 -8.35 -13.96
N ALA A 53 -8.52 -8.37 -14.86
CA ALA A 53 -8.39 -7.89 -16.23
C ALA A 53 -8.09 -6.38 -16.28
N THR A 54 -8.81 -5.58 -15.50
CA THR A 54 -8.55 -4.13 -15.41
C THR A 54 -7.17 -3.82 -14.83
N GLN A 55 -6.73 -4.57 -13.81
CA GLN A 55 -5.37 -4.44 -13.27
C GLN A 55 -4.31 -4.86 -14.29
N LEU A 56 -4.55 -5.94 -15.06
CA LEU A 56 -3.66 -6.38 -16.12
C LEU A 56 -3.54 -5.31 -17.21
N GLY A 57 -4.66 -4.73 -17.64
CA GLY A 57 -4.67 -3.59 -18.57
C GLY A 57 -3.89 -2.39 -18.03
N LEU A 58 -3.97 -2.12 -16.72
CA LEU A 58 -3.18 -1.07 -16.07
C LEU A 58 -1.68 -1.40 -16.04
N ILE A 59 -1.29 -2.65 -15.76
CA ILE A 59 0.11 -3.10 -15.77
C ILE A 59 0.69 -3.00 -17.17
N VAL A 60 -0.01 -3.54 -18.18
CA VAL A 60 0.39 -3.48 -19.59
C VAL A 60 0.52 -2.02 -20.02
N GLY A 61 -0.46 -1.17 -19.70
CA GLY A 61 -0.43 0.25 -20.03
C GLY A 61 0.73 0.97 -19.34
N SER A 62 1.02 0.63 -18.10
CA SER A 62 2.15 1.19 -17.35
C SER A 62 3.47 0.88 -18.03
N VAL A 63 3.67 -0.36 -18.47
CA VAL A 63 4.88 -0.76 -19.21
C VAL A 63 4.95 -0.03 -20.56
N LEU A 64 3.87 -0.03 -21.34
CA LEU A 64 3.81 0.58 -22.66
C LEU A 64 4.06 2.10 -22.64
N PHE A 65 3.52 2.81 -21.64
CA PHE A 65 3.64 4.26 -21.52
C PHE A 65 4.79 4.71 -20.62
N GLY A 66 5.66 3.78 -20.19
CA GLY A 66 6.90 4.07 -19.46
C GLY A 66 6.69 4.58 -18.02
N LEU A 67 5.63 4.12 -17.36
CA LEU A 67 5.53 4.12 -15.90
C LEU A 67 6.34 2.94 -15.34
N ARG A 68 6.72 3.01 -14.07
CA ARG A 68 7.52 1.95 -13.44
C ARG A 68 6.63 1.05 -12.61
N VAL A 69 6.51 -0.21 -13.02
CA VAL A 69 5.94 -1.27 -12.21
C VAL A 69 7.03 -1.76 -11.27
N ARG A 70 6.82 -1.65 -9.96
CA ARG A 70 7.83 -2.05 -8.94
C ARG A 70 7.53 -3.40 -8.34
N HIS A 71 6.25 -3.69 -8.14
CA HIS A 71 5.81 -4.90 -7.47
C HIS A 71 4.53 -5.38 -8.13
N VAL A 72 4.46 -6.66 -8.52
CA VAL A 72 3.23 -7.33 -8.96
C VAL A 72 2.91 -8.42 -7.95
N ILE A 73 1.72 -8.34 -7.35
CA ILE A 73 1.25 -9.27 -6.33
C ILE A 73 0.09 -10.06 -6.91
N PHE A 74 0.28 -11.36 -7.00
CA PHE A 74 -0.72 -12.32 -7.44
C PHE A 74 -1.29 -13.05 -6.22
N GLY A 75 -2.51 -12.69 -5.87
CA GLY A 75 -3.30 -13.29 -4.80
C GLY A 75 -3.41 -12.46 -3.52
N ALA A 76 -4.05 -13.06 -2.52
CA ALA A 76 -4.29 -12.53 -1.18
C ALA A 76 -3.78 -13.52 -0.12
N MET A 77 -3.72 -13.06 1.14
CA MET A 77 -3.25 -13.83 2.32
C MET A 77 -1.72 -13.99 2.36
N ARG A 78 -1.21 -15.14 2.85
CA ARG A 78 0.22 -15.34 3.13
C ARG A 78 1.04 -15.39 1.84
N GLU A 79 2.24 -14.82 1.88
CA GLU A 79 3.27 -14.99 0.85
C GLU A 79 3.66 -16.48 0.73
N VAL A 80 3.68 -16.98 -0.49
CA VAL A 80 4.11 -18.34 -0.83
C VAL A 80 5.50 -18.30 -1.46
N ALA A 81 5.69 -17.37 -2.40
CA ALA A 81 6.95 -17.15 -3.07
C ALA A 81 7.07 -15.68 -3.49
N SER A 82 8.28 -15.13 -3.42
CA SER A 82 8.63 -13.83 -3.99
C SER A 82 9.93 -13.96 -4.75
N TRP A 83 10.00 -13.36 -5.95
CA TRP A 83 11.23 -13.30 -6.73
C TRP A 83 11.31 -11.97 -7.47
N THR A 84 12.53 -11.52 -7.75
CA THR A 84 12.76 -10.25 -8.44
C THR A 84 13.32 -10.52 -9.84
N VAL A 85 12.69 -9.93 -10.86
CA VAL A 85 13.16 -9.98 -12.25
C VAL A 85 13.47 -8.55 -12.68
N GLY A 86 14.76 -8.25 -12.87
CA GLY A 86 15.22 -6.89 -13.15
C GLY A 86 14.85 -5.94 -12.01
N HIS A 87 13.93 -5.01 -12.28
CA HIS A 87 13.46 -4.01 -11.32
C HIS A 87 12.04 -4.27 -10.78
N VAL A 88 11.47 -5.45 -11.07
CA VAL A 88 10.11 -5.82 -10.70
C VAL A 88 10.13 -7.01 -9.74
N THR A 89 9.54 -6.85 -8.56
CA THR A 89 9.30 -7.95 -7.63
C THR A 89 7.95 -8.59 -7.91
N PHE A 90 7.93 -9.90 -8.11
CA PHE A 90 6.74 -10.71 -8.27
C PHE A 90 6.50 -11.47 -6.98
N THR A 91 5.31 -11.34 -6.41
CA THR A 91 4.93 -12.05 -5.18
C THR A 91 3.66 -12.83 -5.41
N VAL A 92 3.73 -14.14 -5.16
CA VAL A 92 2.59 -15.05 -5.23
C VAL A 92 2.12 -15.34 -3.81
N ARG A 93 0.82 -15.17 -3.58
CA ARG A 93 0.15 -15.42 -2.31
C ARG A 93 -0.79 -16.62 -2.43
N SER A 94 -1.13 -17.22 -1.28
CA SER A 94 -1.82 -18.50 -1.23
C SER A 94 -3.20 -18.52 -1.90
N LEU A 95 -3.86 -17.37 -2.04
CA LEU A 95 -5.18 -17.27 -2.64
C LEU A 95 -5.14 -16.44 -3.94
N PRO A 96 -5.03 -17.04 -5.14
CA PRO A 96 -4.78 -16.35 -6.41
C PRO A 96 -6.03 -15.69 -7.03
N ILE A 97 -6.79 -14.94 -6.23
CA ILE A 97 -8.05 -14.30 -6.66
C ILE A 97 -7.92 -12.80 -6.91
N THR A 98 -6.75 -12.22 -6.65
CA THR A 98 -6.50 -10.79 -6.86
C THR A 98 -5.22 -10.58 -7.63
N LEU A 99 -5.20 -9.56 -8.47
CA LEU A 99 -3.97 -9.02 -9.04
C LEU A 99 -3.83 -7.60 -8.53
N ARG A 100 -2.69 -7.29 -7.94
CA ARG A 100 -2.33 -5.94 -7.50
C ARG A 100 -0.96 -5.58 -8.07
N ALA A 101 -0.75 -4.31 -8.35
CA ALA A 101 0.57 -3.83 -8.73
C ALA A 101 0.85 -2.47 -8.11
N GLN A 102 2.09 -2.30 -7.66
CA GLN A 102 2.64 -1.02 -7.26
C GLN A 102 3.21 -0.35 -8.50
N ILE A 103 2.47 0.64 -9.01
CA ILE A 103 2.81 1.39 -10.21
C ILE A 103 3.15 2.81 -9.77
N GLY A 104 4.35 3.24 -10.12
CA GLY A 104 4.88 4.54 -9.77
C GLY A 104 5.19 5.41 -11.00
N PRO A 105 5.15 6.74 -10.84
CA PRO A 105 5.67 7.67 -11.82
C PRO A 105 7.18 7.47 -12.02
N TRP A 106 7.67 7.66 -13.25
CA TRP A 106 9.09 7.47 -13.57
C TRP A 106 9.64 8.43 -14.63
N ARG A 107 8.84 8.74 -15.65
CA ARG A 107 9.21 9.66 -16.73
C ARG A 107 8.13 10.72 -16.93
N SER A 108 8.56 11.94 -17.24
CA SER A 108 7.68 13.00 -17.72
C SER A 108 7.27 12.74 -19.19
N PRO A 109 6.11 13.23 -19.67
CA PRO A 109 5.03 13.88 -18.93
C PRO A 109 4.17 12.85 -18.17
N VAL A 110 4.17 12.94 -16.84
CA VAL A 110 3.67 11.85 -15.99
C VAL A 110 2.13 11.73 -15.98
N ILE A 111 1.43 12.87 -16.05
CA ILE A 111 -0.03 12.95 -16.10
C ILE A 111 -0.55 12.21 -17.33
N LEU A 112 0.02 12.50 -18.50
CA LEU A 112 -0.37 11.85 -19.75
C LEU A 112 -0.14 10.34 -19.71
N ARG A 113 1.01 9.90 -19.20
CA ARG A 113 1.34 8.47 -19.10
C ARG A 113 0.40 7.72 -18.16
N CYS A 114 0.09 8.30 -16.99
CA CYS A 114 -0.88 7.76 -16.03
C CYS A 114 -2.30 7.72 -16.62
N TRP A 115 -2.69 8.77 -17.36
CA TRP A 115 -3.98 8.81 -18.05
C TRP A 115 -4.09 7.73 -19.13
N LEU A 116 -3.06 7.56 -19.98
CA LEU A 116 -3.02 6.53 -21.01
C LEU A 116 -3.05 5.10 -20.42
N ALA A 117 -2.35 4.87 -19.31
CA ALA A 117 -2.42 3.59 -18.60
C ALA A 117 -3.82 3.33 -18.01
N GLY A 118 -4.47 4.37 -17.47
CA GLY A 118 -5.86 4.33 -17.03
C GLY A 118 -6.83 4.05 -18.17
N LEU A 119 -6.59 4.64 -19.36
CA LEU A 119 -7.39 4.41 -20.56
C LEU A 119 -7.30 2.95 -21.01
N LEU A 120 -6.10 2.38 -21.08
CA LEU A 120 -5.96 0.97 -21.44
C LEU A 120 -6.65 0.05 -20.42
N SER A 121 -6.52 0.35 -19.12
CA SER A 121 -7.24 -0.37 -18.05
C SER A 121 -8.76 -0.32 -18.25
N ALA A 122 -9.30 0.85 -18.61
CA ALA A 122 -10.73 1.02 -18.87
C ALA A 122 -11.18 0.28 -20.13
N VAL A 123 -10.42 0.37 -21.23
CA VAL A 123 -10.72 -0.34 -22.48
C VAL A 123 -10.77 -1.85 -22.25
N VAL A 124 -9.80 -2.41 -21.53
CA VAL A 124 -9.79 -3.84 -21.18
C VAL A 124 -11.00 -4.20 -20.31
N GLY A 125 -11.33 -3.38 -19.30
CA GLY A 125 -12.52 -3.59 -18.48
C GLY A 125 -13.83 -3.54 -19.26
N VAL A 126 -13.99 -2.56 -20.14
CA VAL A 126 -15.17 -2.42 -21.01
C VAL A 126 -15.25 -3.60 -21.98
N ALA A 127 -14.14 -4.05 -22.56
CA ALA A 127 -14.11 -5.22 -23.44
C ALA A 127 -14.58 -6.49 -22.72
N VAL A 128 -14.22 -6.69 -21.45
CA VAL A 128 -14.71 -7.82 -20.62
C VAL A 128 -16.22 -7.71 -20.40
N VAL A 129 -16.74 -6.52 -20.11
CA VAL A 129 -18.19 -6.31 -19.92
C VAL A 129 -18.95 -6.55 -21.22
N VAL A 130 -18.50 -5.97 -22.34
CA VAL A 130 -19.11 -6.14 -23.66
C VAL A 130 -19.07 -7.62 -24.09
N GLY A 131 -17.93 -8.28 -23.91
CA GLY A 131 -17.80 -9.72 -24.19
C GLY A 131 -18.77 -10.57 -23.37
N GLY A 132 -18.96 -10.23 -22.09
CA GLY A 132 -19.98 -10.87 -21.25
C GLY A 132 -21.41 -10.68 -21.78
N TRP A 133 -21.75 -9.46 -22.23
CA TRP A 133 -23.07 -9.16 -22.80
C TRP A 133 -23.33 -9.88 -24.12
N LEU A 134 -22.31 -10.03 -24.97
CA LEU A 134 -22.40 -10.79 -26.22
C LEU A 134 -22.63 -12.29 -26.01
N LEU A 135 -22.33 -12.81 -24.81
CA LEU A 135 -22.47 -14.23 -24.46
C LEU A 135 -23.63 -14.49 -23.49
N ALA A 136 -24.45 -13.47 -23.17
CA ALA A 136 -25.49 -13.49 -22.13
C ALA A 136 -26.70 -14.39 -22.43
N ASP A 137 -26.61 -15.25 -23.45
CA ASP A 137 -27.65 -16.22 -23.81
C ASP A 137 -27.79 -17.35 -22.75
N SER A 138 -26.72 -17.63 -22.02
CA SER A 138 -26.69 -18.65 -20.95
C SER A 138 -26.83 -18.06 -19.54
N ALA A 139 -27.34 -18.85 -18.61
CA ALA A 139 -27.50 -18.45 -17.19
C ALA A 139 -26.16 -18.02 -16.54
N PHE A 140 -25.07 -18.72 -16.88
CA PHE A 140 -23.72 -18.36 -16.42
C PHE A 140 -23.35 -16.93 -16.85
N TRP A 141 -23.46 -16.62 -18.13
CA TRP A 141 -23.08 -15.32 -18.66
C TRP A 141 -24.02 -14.20 -18.21
N ARG A 142 -25.32 -14.48 -17.98
CA ARG A 142 -26.24 -13.54 -17.33
C ARG A 142 -25.77 -13.17 -15.92
N GLY A 143 -25.46 -14.17 -15.09
CA GLY A 143 -24.89 -13.93 -13.77
C GLY A 143 -23.58 -13.15 -13.82
N PHE A 144 -22.72 -13.46 -14.80
CA PHE A 144 -21.48 -12.73 -15.05
C PHE A 144 -21.74 -11.25 -15.34
N VAL A 145 -22.61 -10.89 -16.30
CA VAL A 145 -22.90 -9.49 -16.65
C VAL A 145 -23.58 -8.71 -15.54
N VAL A 146 -24.45 -9.36 -14.76
CA VAL A 146 -25.08 -8.78 -13.56
C VAL A 146 -24.02 -8.36 -12.55
N ALA A 147 -22.93 -9.12 -12.41
CA ALA A 147 -21.83 -8.79 -11.52
C ALA A 147 -20.85 -7.75 -12.13
N VAL A 148 -20.39 -7.96 -13.37
CA VAL A 148 -19.31 -7.14 -13.94
C VAL A 148 -19.76 -5.72 -14.33
N THR A 149 -21.01 -5.54 -14.74
CA THR A 149 -21.52 -4.23 -15.17
C THR A 149 -21.47 -3.19 -14.04
N PRO A 150 -22.13 -3.41 -12.88
CA PRO A 150 -22.07 -2.45 -11.76
C PRO A 150 -20.66 -2.30 -11.21
N LEU A 151 -19.87 -3.38 -11.18
CA LEU A 151 -18.48 -3.32 -10.71
C LEU A 151 -17.60 -2.46 -11.62
N MET A 152 -17.82 -2.50 -12.94
CA MET A 152 -17.13 -1.64 -13.89
C MET A 152 -17.55 -0.17 -13.74
N LEU A 153 -18.85 0.09 -13.58
CA LEU A 153 -19.35 1.44 -13.28
C LEU A 153 -18.72 1.99 -12.00
N TYR A 154 -18.63 1.17 -10.94
CA TYR A 154 -17.95 1.54 -9.70
C TYR A 154 -16.46 1.85 -9.92
N LYS A 155 -15.74 1.06 -10.73
CA LYS A 155 -14.33 1.32 -11.08
C LYS A 155 -14.14 2.59 -11.91
N LEU A 156 -15.13 2.98 -12.72
CA LEU A 156 -15.13 4.21 -13.51
C LEU A 156 -15.59 5.43 -12.72
N TRP A 157 -16.15 5.25 -11.53
CA TRP A 157 -16.46 6.35 -10.63
C TRP A 157 -15.17 6.95 -10.07
N PRO A 158 -14.94 8.28 -10.18
CA PRO A 158 -13.71 8.90 -9.73
C PRO A 158 -13.60 8.86 -8.20
N GLN A 159 -12.70 8.02 -7.69
CA GLN A 159 -12.42 7.83 -6.27
C GLN A 159 -10.90 7.71 -6.06
N ARG A 160 -10.40 8.39 -5.03
CA ARG A 160 -9.01 8.30 -4.59
C ARG A 160 -8.98 8.24 -3.07
N VAL A 161 -8.82 7.04 -2.54
CA VAL A 161 -8.72 6.77 -1.10
C VAL A 161 -7.31 6.25 -0.79
N PRO A 162 -6.91 6.10 0.48
CA PRO A 162 -5.65 5.43 0.81
C PRO A 162 -5.57 4.04 0.13
N LEU A 163 -4.37 3.70 -0.38
CA LEU A 163 -4.05 2.48 -1.12
C LEU A 163 -4.78 2.19 -2.44
N THR A 164 -5.84 2.93 -2.79
CA THR A 164 -6.58 2.68 -4.05
C THR A 164 -6.89 3.97 -4.80
N THR A 165 -6.58 3.95 -6.10
CA THR A 165 -6.96 4.97 -7.08
C THR A 165 -7.83 4.28 -8.11
N SER A 166 -9.06 4.76 -8.30
CA SER A 166 -9.96 4.16 -9.29
C SER A 166 -9.51 4.48 -10.72
N THR A 167 -9.84 3.61 -11.67
CA THR A 167 -9.62 3.86 -13.09
C THR A 167 -10.36 5.14 -13.52
N GLY A 168 -11.55 5.37 -12.99
CA GLY A 168 -12.31 6.60 -13.18
C GLY A 168 -11.56 7.86 -12.77
N TRP A 169 -10.85 7.82 -11.64
CA TRP A 169 -10.07 8.96 -11.19
C TRP A 169 -8.93 9.28 -12.16
N LEU A 170 -8.23 8.26 -12.67
CA LEU A 170 -7.18 8.43 -13.69
C LEU A 170 -7.72 9.04 -14.99
N LEU A 171 -8.96 8.74 -15.38
CA LEU A 171 -9.56 9.23 -16.62
C LEU A 171 -10.17 10.62 -16.51
N PHE A 172 -10.87 10.88 -15.42
CA PHE A 172 -11.74 12.06 -15.31
C PHE A 172 -11.23 13.11 -14.33
N SER A 173 -10.51 12.72 -13.28
CA SER A 173 -10.01 13.65 -12.26
C SER A 173 -8.57 14.07 -12.53
N LEU A 174 -7.71 13.13 -12.93
CA LEU A 174 -6.28 13.39 -13.15
C LEU A 174 -6.03 14.51 -14.19
N PRO A 175 -6.72 14.57 -15.36
CA PRO A 175 -6.49 15.65 -16.32
C PRO A 175 -6.99 17.02 -15.85
N ARG A 176 -7.92 17.03 -14.89
CA ARG A 176 -8.53 18.25 -14.32
C ARG A 176 -7.82 18.73 -13.06
N MET A 177 -6.69 18.11 -12.71
CA MET A 177 -5.93 18.46 -11.52
C MET A 177 -5.17 19.77 -11.74
N GLU A 178 -5.25 20.67 -10.78
CA GLU A 178 -4.64 21.99 -10.82
C GLU A 178 -3.88 22.28 -9.52
N GLY A 179 -3.14 23.40 -9.49
CA GLY A 179 -2.44 23.88 -8.30
C GLY A 179 -1.39 22.92 -7.73
N GLU A 180 -1.29 22.90 -6.40
CA GLU A 180 -0.29 22.14 -5.65
C GLU A 180 -0.39 20.63 -5.91
N GLU A 181 -1.61 20.07 -6.03
CA GLU A 181 -1.77 18.63 -6.32
C GLU A 181 -1.13 18.24 -7.65
N ARG A 182 -1.24 19.11 -8.67
CA ARG A 182 -0.60 18.89 -9.96
C ARG A 182 0.91 18.97 -9.85
N ALA A 183 1.43 19.94 -9.08
CA ALA A 183 2.85 20.08 -8.82
C ALA A 183 3.42 18.83 -8.12
N GLU A 184 2.74 18.31 -7.09
CA GLU A 184 3.09 17.07 -6.40
C GLU A 184 3.16 15.89 -7.36
N PHE A 185 2.19 15.78 -8.27
CA PHE A 185 2.17 14.70 -9.24
C PHE A 185 3.31 14.81 -10.25
N VAL A 186 3.62 16.03 -10.71
CA VAL A 186 4.72 16.31 -11.65
C VAL A 186 6.10 16.08 -11.01
N ALA A 187 6.24 16.37 -9.72
CA ALA A 187 7.46 16.17 -8.93
C ALA A 187 7.74 14.69 -8.61
N ALA A 188 6.70 13.84 -8.66
CA ALA A 188 6.77 12.45 -8.22
C ALA A 188 7.84 11.57 -8.93
N PRO A 189 8.21 11.75 -10.22
CA PRO A 189 9.33 11.05 -10.84
C PRO A 189 10.68 11.32 -10.16
N LEU A 190 10.94 12.54 -9.69
CA LEU A 190 12.18 12.88 -8.98
C LEU A 190 12.19 12.25 -7.58
N ALA A 191 11.08 12.35 -6.85
CA ALA A 191 10.92 11.64 -5.59
C ALA A 191 11.12 10.12 -5.76
N ALA A 192 10.57 9.55 -6.84
CA ALA A 192 10.72 8.13 -7.14
C ALA A 192 12.18 7.71 -7.36
N ARG A 193 13.07 8.58 -7.86
CA ARG A 193 14.50 8.31 -8.01
C ARG A 193 15.21 8.34 -6.66
N ALA A 194 14.90 9.32 -5.81
CA ALA A 194 15.43 9.37 -4.45
C ALA A 194 15.09 8.09 -3.66
N TYR A 195 13.83 7.64 -3.69
CA TYR A 195 13.43 6.39 -3.04
C TYR A 195 14.11 5.14 -3.63
N GLU A 196 14.47 5.15 -4.92
CA GLU A 196 15.17 4.03 -5.55
C GLU A 196 16.66 4.00 -5.13
N ALA A 197 17.31 5.16 -5.04
CA ALA A 197 18.65 5.28 -4.47
C ALA A 197 18.66 4.83 -3.00
N LEU A 198 17.67 5.26 -2.20
CA LEU A 198 17.50 4.77 -0.84
C LEU A 198 17.35 3.25 -0.80
N ARG A 199 16.50 2.64 -1.64
CA ARG A 199 16.37 1.17 -1.70
C ARG A 199 17.69 0.46 -1.99
N ARG A 200 18.58 1.05 -2.78
CA ARG A 200 19.91 0.51 -3.08
C ARG A 200 20.96 0.79 -1.98
N GLY A 201 20.62 1.61 -0.97
CA GLY A 201 21.55 2.04 0.07
C GLY A 201 22.49 3.17 -0.36
N GLU A 202 22.20 3.83 -1.47
CA GLU A 202 23.01 4.94 -2.01
C GLU A 202 22.50 6.26 -1.42
N ILE A 203 22.82 6.49 -0.14
CA ILE A 203 22.28 7.62 0.63
C ILE A 203 22.69 8.97 0.02
N ASP A 204 23.91 9.09 -0.51
CA ASP A 204 24.40 10.34 -1.11
C ASP A 204 23.71 10.66 -2.44
N GLU A 205 23.44 9.64 -3.27
CA GLU A 205 22.63 9.80 -4.49
C GLU A 205 21.18 10.19 -4.14
N ALA A 206 20.62 9.57 -3.09
CA ALA A 206 19.30 9.94 -2.60
C ALA A 206 19.24 11.38 -2.09
N GLN A 207 20.27 11.84 -1.37
CA GLN A 207 20.39 13.24 -0.91
C GLN A 207 20.47 14.19 -2.11
N SER A 208 21.28 13.90 -3.12
CA SER A 208 21.37 14.73 -4.32
C SER A 208 20.02 14.87 -5.04
N HIS A 209 19.23 13.79 -5.11
CA HIS A 209 17.86 13.86 -5.62
C HIS A 209 16.91 14.64 -4.70
N ALA A 210 17.07 14.53 -3.38
CA ALA A 210 16.29 15.31 -2.42
C ALA A 210 16.56 16.81 -2.54
N ASP A 211 17.82 17.20 -2.73
CA ASP A 211 18.26 18.59 -2.88
C ASP A 211 17.75 19.18 -4.19
N ALA A 212 17.88 18.46 -5.30
CA ALA A 212 17.32 18.87 -6.59
C ALA A 212 15.78 19.02 -6.53
N LEU A 213 15.10 18.12 -5.82
CA LEU A 213 13.66 18.20 -5.60
C LEU A 213 13.27 19.41 -4.74
N ALA A 214 14.09 19.76 -3.75
CA ALA A 214 13.87 20.93 -2.90
C ALA A 214 14.12 22.25 -3.66
N GLU A 215 15.06 22.26 -4.60
CA GLU A 215 15.33 23.41 -5.47
C GLU A 215 14.21 23.63 -6.50
N GLU A 216 13.78 22.59 -7.23
CA GLU A 216 12.72 22.72 -8.23
C GLU A 216 11.31 22.85 -7.64
N HIS A 217 11.07 22.21 -6.49
CA HIS A 217 9.74 22.06 -5.91
C HIS A 217 9.74 22.28 -4.38
N PRO A 218 10.09 23.50 -3.92
CA PRO A 218 10.09 23.82 -2.50
C PRO A 218 8.67 23.75 -1.91
N GLY A 219 8.56 23.29 -0.67
CA GLY A 219 7.30 23.28 0.09
C GLY A 219 6.32 22.15 -0.27
N LEU A 220 6.61 21.33 -1.29
CA LEU A 220 5.78 20.16 -1.57
C LEU A 220 5.96 19.06 -0.52
N SER A 221 4.91 18.29 -0.26
CA SER A 221 4.97 17.15 0.66
C SER A 221 5.86 16.04 0.12
N ALA A 222 5.93 15.83 -1.20
CA ALA A 222 6.86 14.88 -1.79
C ALA A 222 8.31 15.25 -1.47
N THR A 223 8.65 16.55 -1.54
CA THR A 223 9.97 17.08 -1.19
C THR A 223 10.31 16.79 0.27
N MET A 224 9.43 17.21 1.18
CA MET A 224 9.60 16.95 2.61
C MET A 224 9.70 15.45 2.91
N SER A 225 8.85 14.63 2.30
CA SER A 225 8.83 13.18 2.56
C SER A 225 10.13 12.51 2.11
N VAL A 226 10.71 12.92 0.99
CA VAL A 226 12.02 12.44 0.53
C VAL A 226 13.13 12.88 1.49
N GLN A 227 13.14 14.15 1.91
CA GLN A 227 14.13 14.65 2.87
C GLN A 227 14.07 13.88 4.19
N VAL A 228 12.87 13.67 4.74
CA VAL A 228 12.66 12.86 5.95
C VAL A 228 13.14 11.42 5.74
N SER A 229 12.90 10.83 4.57
CA SER A 229 13.35 9.45 4.28
C SER A 229 14.88 9.34 4.18
N VAL A 230 15.56 10.38 3.69
CA VAL A 230 17.03 10.44 3.67
C VAL A 230 17.58 10.56 5.10
N LEU A 231 16.98 11.43 5.94
CA LEU A 231 17.34 11.56 7.35
C LEU A 231 17.15 10.21 8.07
N GLU A 232 16.01 9.56 7.86
CA GLU A 232 15.73 8.23 8.41
C GLU A 232 16.75 7.19 7.96
N ALA A 233 17.15 7.19 6.67
CA ALA A 233 18.15 6.27 6.15
C ALA A 233 19.56 6.50 6.74
N ARG A 234 19.87 7.73 7.17
CA ARG A 234 21.08 8.06 7.93
C ARG A 234 20.98 7.72 9.42
N GLY A 235 19.80 7.32 9.88
CA GLY A 235 19.52 7.11 11.29
C GLY A 235 19.29 8.43 12.04
N GLU A 236 19.08 9.54 11.36
CA GLU A 236 18.79 10.86 11.94
C GLU A 236 17.28 11.02 12.18
N TYR A 237 16.71 10.19 13.06
CA TYR A 237 15.26 10.17 13.30
C TYR A 237 14.75 11.46 13.94
N ALA A 238 15.48 12.02 14.91
CA ALA A 238 15.04 13.24 15.60
C ALA A 238 14.95 14.47 14.66
N PRO A 239 15.96 14.77 13.82
CA PRO A 239 15.82 15.78 12.76
C PRO A 239 14.64 15.51 11.81
N GLY A 240 14.41 14.25 11.45
CA GLY A 240 13.26 13.87 10.61
C GLY A 240 11.92 14.16 11.29
N VAL A 241 11.76 13.83 12.58
CA VAL A 241 10.55 14.15 13.36
C VAL A 241 10.31 15.65 13.38
N LEU A 242 11.33 16.45 13.66
CA LEU A 242 11.22 17.91 13.73
C LEU A 242 10.85 18.51 12.37
N THR A 243 11.41 17.98 11.28
CA THR A 243 11.08 18.40 9.91
C THR A 243 9.61 18.14 9.59
N LEU A 244 9.10 16.96 9.95
CA LEU A 244 7.71 16.59 9.71
C LEU A 244 6.74 17.39 10.59
N LEU A 245 7.08 17.63 11.86
CA LEU A 245 6.29 18.48 12.75
C LEU A 245 6.22 19.93 12.26
N LYS A 246 7.35 20.48 11.78
CA LYS A 246 7.39 21.81 11.17
C LYS A 246 6.48 21.87 9.95
N PHE A 247 6.57 20.89 9.06
CA PHE A 247 5.72 20.80 7.87
C PHE A 247 4.24 20.78 8.24
N LEU A 248 3.84 19.95 9.22
CA LEU A 248 2.46 19.88 9.72
C LEU A 248 1.99 21.19 10.36
N SER A 249 2.87 21.90 11.06
CA SER A 249 2.55 23.21 11.66
C SER A 249 2.37 24.30 10.61
N GLU A 250 3.11 24.25 9.50
CA GLU A 250 3.02 25.22 8.40
C GLU A 250 1.84 24.92 7.47
N HIS A 251 1.38 23.67 7.44
CA HIS A 251 0.31 23.19 6.54
C HIS A 251 -0.82 22.54 7.34
N GLY A 252 -1.54 23.34 8.14
CA GLY A 252 -2.62 22.85 9.01
C GLY A 252 -3.86 22.32 8.27
N ASP A 253 -4.12 22.80 7.05
CA ASP A 253 -5.36 22.51 6.29
C ASP A 253 -5.16 21.46 5.18
N LEU A 254 -4.42 20.39 5.47
CA LEU A 254 -4.18 19.33 4.48
C LEU A 254 -5.42 18.43 4.29
N PRO A 255 -5.68 17.95 3.06
CA PRO A 255 -6.74 16.98 2.81
C PRO A 255 -6.60 15.74 3.71
N PRO A 256 -7.71 15.15 4.24
CA PRO A 256 -7.68 14.03 5.19
C PRO A 256 -6.78 12.87 4.77
N ARG A 257 -6.78 12.52 3.47
CA ARG A 257 -5.91 11.49 2.91
C ARG A 257 -4.43 11.84 3.10
N LYS A 258 -4.00 13.05 2.71
CA LYS A 258 -2.60 13.50 2.83
C LYS A 258 -2.18 13.54 4.30
N MET A 259 -3.04 14.08 5.16
CA MET A 259 -2.84 14.10 6.61
C MET A 259 -2.66 12.70 7.20
N SER A 260 -3.48 11.72 6.78
CA SER A 260 -3.38 10.34 7.28
C SER A 260 -2.01 9.69 7.02
N TYR A 261 -1.40 9.94 5.84
CA TYR A 261 -0.05 9.44 5.52
C TYR A 261 1.05 10.14 6.33
N LEU A 262 0.93 11.45 6.54
CA LEU A 262 1.90 12.22 7.31
C LEU A 262 1.88 11.83 8.79
N LEU A 263 0.69 11.63 9.37
CA LEU A 263 0.54 11.19 10.75
C LEU A 263 1.03 9.76 10.96
N ALA A 264 0.78 8.85 9.99
CA ALA A 264 1.35 7.51 10.01
C ALA A 264 2.89 7.54 9.97
N GLY A 265 3.47 8.39 9.11
CA GLY A 265 4.91 8.64 9.06
C GLY A 265 5.47 9.22 10.35
N LEU A 266 4.77 10.19 10.96
CA LEU A 266 5.15 10.81 12.23
C LEU A 266 5.17 9.80 13.37
N ALA A 267 4.17 8.92 13.43
CA ALA A 267 4.12 7.86 14.42
C ALA A 267 5.32 6.91 14.26
N GLY A 268 5.53 6.37 13.05
CA GLY A 268 6.63 5.44 12.77
C GLY A 268 8.00 6.04 13.06
N LEU A 269 8.26 7.25 12.58
CA LEU A 269 9.52 7.95 12.78
C LEU A 269 9.72 8.38 14.25
N GLY A 270 8.65 8.81 14.90
CA GLY A 270 8.68 9.20 16.31
C GLY A 270 9.05 8.04 17.23
N PHE A 271 8.49 6.86 16.97
CA PHE A 271 8.87 5.66 17.72
C PHE A 271 10.32 5.23 17.45
N LYS A 272 10.81 5.36 16.22
CA LYS A 272 12.24 5.11 15.90
C LYS A 272 13.17 6.09 16.63
N ALA A 273 12.79 7.36 16.73
CA ALA A 273 13.55 8.37 17.47
C ALA A 273 13.64 8.07 18.97
N VAL A 274 12.54 7.60 19.58
CA VAL A 274 12.52 7.16 20.98
C VAL A 274 13.33 5.88 21.17
N GLU A 275 13.15 4.89 20.30
CA GLU A 275 13.90 3.62 20.34
C GLU A 275 15.41 3.83 20.25
N ALA A 276 15.85 4.77 19.40
CA ALA A 276 17.25 5.15 19.24
C ALA A 276 17.78 6.09 20.33
N GLY A 277 16.93 6.50 21.29
CA GLY A 277 17.32 7.42 22.36
C GLY A 277 17.64 8.85 21.91
N GLN A 278 17.21 9.24 20.71
CA GLN A 278 17.49 10.58 20.17
C GLN A 278 16.52 11.65 20.69
N LEU A 279 15.32 11.23 21.12
CA LEU A 279 14.35 12.09 21.79
C LEU A 279 13.79 11.39 23.03
N PRO A 280 13.54 12.12 24.14
CA PRO A 280 12.97 11.53 25.35
C PRO A 280 11.60 10.90 25.10
N ALA A 281 11.37 9.73 25.69
CA ALA A 281 10.12 9.00 25.56
C ALA A 281 8.93 9.82 26.10
N GLU A 282 9.14 10.51 27.22
CA GLU A 282 8.12 11.28 27.94
C GLU A 282 7.58 12.45 27.12
N SER A 283 8.42 13.05 26.26
CA SER A 283 8.04 14.21 25.45
C SER A 283 7.42 13.82 24.12
N LEU A 284 7.92 12.77 23.46
CA LEU A 284 7.52 12.44 22.09
C LEU A 284 6.44 11.35 22.00
N LEU A 285 6.44 10.35 22.88
CA LEU A 285 5.48 9.23 22.77
C LEU A 285 4.01 9.67 22.78
N PRO A 286 3.56 10.63 23.62
CA PRO A 286 2.16 11.07 23.58
C PRO A 286 1.75 11.61 22.21
N THR A 287 2.62 12.40 21.58
CA THR A 287 2.39 12.98 20.25
C THR A 287 2.38 11.91 19.16
N ALA A 288 3.34 10.98 19.17
CA ALA A 288 3.44 9.90 18.19
C ALA A 288 2.26 8.91 18.29
N LYS A 289 1.80 8.58 19.51
CA LYS A 289 0.60 7.76 19.73
C LYS A 289 -0.66 8.44 19.21
N LYS A 290 -0.82 9.73 19.51
CA LYS A 290 -1.95 10.49 18.98
C LYS A 290 -1.95 10.52 17.45
N ALA A 291 -0.78 10.72 16.84
CA ALA A 291 -0.64 10.68 15.38
C ALA A 291 -1.04 9.31 14.81
N LEU A 292 -0.66 8.21 15.45
CA LEU A 292 -1.04 6.86 15.05
C LEU A 292 -2.57 6.64 15.06
N GLU A 293 -3.22 7.05 16.16
CA GLU A 293 -4.67 6.96 16.30
C GLU A 293 -5.39 7.82 15.26
N ASP A 294 -4.93 9.06 15.08
CA ASP A 294 -5.55 10.03 14.18
C ASP A 294 -5.34 9.64 12.71
N ALA A 295 -4.19 9.04 12.36
CA ALA A 295 -3.98 8.44 11.04
C ALA A 295 -5.05 7.38 10.72
N THR A 296 -5.33 6.49 11.68
CA THR A 296 -6.34 5.44 11.55
C THR A 296 -7.75 6.04 11.44
N LYS A 297 -8.08 7.03 12.27
CA LYS A 297 -9.38 7.75 12.20
C LYS A 297 -9.59 8.45 10.85
N LEU A 298 -8.53 8.96 10.25
CA LEU A 298 -8.55 9.59 8.92
C LEU A 298 -8.54 8.58 7.75
N GLY A 299 -8.58 7.28 8.05
CA GLY A 299 -8.74 6.21 7.07
C GLY A 299 -7.44 5.56 6.60
N TYR A 300 -6.31 5.81 7.28
CA TYR A 300 -5.11 5.02 7.04
C TYR A 300 -5.37 3.55 7.45
N PRO A 301 -5.00 2.55 6.62
CA PRO A 301 -5.32 1.17 6.93
C PRO A 301 -4.52 0.64 8.12
N GLU A 302 -5.23 0.21 9.17
CA GLU A 302 -4.64 -0.28 10.42
C GLU A 302 -3.65 -1.44 10.21
N PHE A 303 -3.91 -2.32 9.24
CA PHE A 303 -3.01 -3.45 8.96
C PHE A 303 -1.63 -3.00 8.44
N GLU A 304 -1.53 -1.89 7.72
CA GLU A 304 -0.25 -1.30 7.27
C GLU A 304 0.53 -0.69 8.45
N LEU A 305 -0.15 -0.39 9.55
CA LEU A 305 0.44 0.13 10.78
C LEU A 305 0.89 -0.99 11.74
N SER A 306 0.76 -2.26 11.37
CA SER A 306 1.15 -3.39 12.24
C SER A 306 2.60 -3.28 12.72
N GLY A 307 3.53 -2.90 11.83
CA GLY A 307 4.93 -2.64 12.16
C GLY A 307 5.12 -1.51 13.17
N THR A 308 4.41 -0.40 12.94
CA THR A 308 4.41 0.78 13.83
C THR A 308 3.85 0.46 15.22
N HIS A 309 2.74 -0.28 15.29
CA HIS A 309 2.18 -0.77 16.56
C HIS A 309 3.11 -1.77 17.24
N ALA A 310 3.83 -2.61 16.49
CA ALA A 310 4.80 -3.54 17.05
C ALA A 310 5.97 -2.81 17.72
N LEU A 311 6.48 -1.77 17.08
CA LEU A 311 7.55 -0.94 17.64
C LEU A 311 7.09 -0.22 18.90
N LEU A 312 5.86 0.29 18.91
CA LEU A 312 5.26 0.88 20.12
C LEU A 312 5.18 -0.16 21.26
N ALA A 313 4.64 -1.35 20.99
CA ALA A 313 4.53 -2.41 21.99
C ALA A 313 5.90 -2.81 22.57
N LEU A 314 6.95 -2.85 21.72
CA LEU A 314 8.32 -3.10 22.16
C LEU A 314 8.84 -2.00 23.09
N ILE A 315 8.61 -0.72 22.75
CA ILE A 315 9.00 0.43 23.58
C ILE A 315 8.28 0.40 24.94
N GLU A 316 7.02 -0.04 24.96
CA GLU A 316 6.20 -0.13 26.17
C GLU A 316 6.48 -1.39 27.02
N GLY A 317 7.38 -2.27 26.58
CA GLY A 317 7.75 -3.47 27.31
C GLY A 317 6.78 -4.64 27.17
N ASP A 318 6.00 -4.69 26.09
CA ASP A 318 5.16 -5.85 25.69
C ASP A 318 5.78 -6.57 24.47
N PRO A 319 6.82 -7.39 24.67
CA PRO A 319 7.53 -8.02 23.56
C PRO A 319 6.70 -9.12 22.88
N GLU A 320 5.75 -9.75 23.56
CA GLU A 320 4.88 -10.78 22.97
C GLU A 320 3.93 -10.19 21.93
N THR A 321 3.29 -9.06 22.27
CA THR A 321 2.49 -8.29 21.31
C THR A 321 3.36 -7.75 20.18
N ALA A 322 4.56 -7.27 20.49
CA ALA A 322 5.51 -6.82 19.48
C ALA A 322 5.88 -7.94 18.49
N VAL A 323 6.15 -9.17 18.94
CA VAL A 323 6.42 -10.33 18.06
C VAL A 323 5.24 -10.59 17.12
N ARG A 324 4.01 -10.64 17.66
CA ARG A 324 2.79 -10.92 16.86
C ARG A 324 2.58 -9.86 15.78
N LEU A 325 2.68 -8.58 16.15
CA LEU A 325 2.43 -7.46 15.26
C LEU A 325 3.57 -7.25 14.25
N ALA A 326 4.84 -7.39 14.66
CA ALA A 326 5.99 -7.24 13.76
C ALA A 326 6.03 -8.36 12.72
N ARG A 327 5.67 -9.60 13.10
CA ARG A 327 5.49 -10.70 12.15
C ARG A 327 4.39 -10.39 11.13
N THR A 328 3.26 -9.86 11.60
CA THR A 328 2.18 -9.41 10.72
C THR A 328 2.67 -8.31 9.77
N GLY A 329 3.37 -7.30 10.30
CA GLY A 329 3.99 -6.25 9.49
C GLY A 329 4.89 -6.83 8.39
N ALA A 330 5.86 -7.67 8.77
CA ALA A 330 6.81 -8.28 7.85
C ALA A 330 6.15 -9.18 6.78
N ASP A 331 5.03 -9.85 7.10
CA ASP A 331 4.28 -10.70 6.17
C ASP A 331 3.42 -9.90 5.16
N TYR A 332 2.97 -8.71 5.55
CA TYR A 332 2.09 -7.88 4.72
C TYR A 332 2.81 -6.71 4.04
N ASN A 333 3.98 -6.28 4.53
CA ASN A 333 4.73 -5.18 3.94
C ASN A 333 5.39 -5.57 2.61
N HIS A 334 5.14 -4.74 1.60
CA HIS A 334 5.57 -4.98 0.22
C HIS A 334 6.82 -4.21 -0.19
N THR A 335 7.26 -3.26 0.64
CA THR A 335 8.46 -2.46 0.46
C THR A 335 9.63 -3.12 1.20
N PRO A 336 10.77 -3.39 0.54
CA PRO A 336 11.93 -4.02 1.17
C PRO A 336 12.40 -3.29 2.44
N LEU A 337 12.39 -1.95 2.44
CA LEU A 337 12.82 -1.15 3.59
C LEU A 337 11.87 -1.27 4.78
N SER A 338 10.56 -1.10 4.57
CA SER A 338 9.58 -1.24 5.66
C SER A 338 9.55 -2.68 6.18
N ARG A 339 9.68 -3.68 5.29
CA ARG A 339 9.79 -5.09 5.69
C ARG A 339 11.06 -5.35 6.50
N ALA A 340 12.21 -4.79 6.12
CA ALA A 340 13.44 -4.88 6.89
C ALA A 340 13.28 -4.23 8.28
N ASP A 341 12.62 -3.08 8.36
CA ASP A 341 12.33 -2.41 9.63
C ASP A 341 11.44 -3.24 10.56
N ASP A 342 10.41 -3.90 10.02
CA ASP A 342 9.56 -4.81 10.78
C ASP A 342 10.31 -6.05 11.26
N LEU A 343 11.19 -6.61 10.41
CA LEU A 343 12.05 -7.73 10.77
C LEU A 343 13.07 -7.35 11.85
N VAL A 344 13.58 -6.11 11.84
CA VAL A 344 14.42 -5.61 12.93
C VAL A 344 13.62 -5.49 14.23
N THR A 345 12.41 -4.92 14.17
CA THR A 345 11.52 -4.85 15.34
C THR A 345 11.20 -6.26 15.86
N LEU A 346 10.95 -7.22 14.97
CA LEU A 346 10.73 -8.63 15.31
C LEU A 346 11.96 -9.25 15.99
N ALA A 347 13.16 -9.02 15.44
CA ALA A 347 14.41 -9.51 16.02
C ALA A 347 14.62 -8.96 17.43
N ARG A 348 14.44 -7.65 17.63
CA ARG A 348 14.55 -7.00 18.94
C ARG A 348 13.48 -7.48 19.93
N ALA A 349 12.26 -7.75 19.47
CA ALA A 349 11.21 -8.33 20.29
C ALA A 349 11.55 -9.77 20.73
N HIS A 350 12.08 -10.59 19.83
CA HIS A 350 12.57 -11.93 20.18
C HIS A 350 13.73 -11.89 21.20
N MET A 351 14.65 -10.92 21.08
CA MET A 351 15.69 -10.71 22.09
C MET A 351 15.10 -10.38 23.46
N ALA A 352 14.09 -9.51 23.52
CA ALA A 352 13.38 -9.17 24.76
C ALA A 352 12.66 -10.38 25.36
N CYS A 353 12.14 -11.29 24.52
CA CYS A 353 11.61 -12.60 24.91
C CYS A 353 12.70 -13.64 25.27
N ARG A 354 13.99 -13.29 25.20
CA ARG A 354 15.14 -14.20 25.40
C ARG A 354 15.24 -15.34 24.38
N ASP A 355 14.64 -15.17 23.20
CA ASP A 355 14.74 -16.09 22.08
C ASP A 355 15.75 -15.57 21.04
N ASN A 356 17.04 -15.69 21.37
CA ASN A 356 18.11 -15.22 20.49
C ASN A 356 18.26 -16.04 19.21
N ALA A 357 17.70 -17.26 19.15
CA ALA A 357 17.70 -18.07 17.94
C ALA A 357 16.74 -17.47 16.90
N ALA A 358 15.49 -17.23 17.29
CA ALA A 358 14.52 -16.57 16.42
C ALA A 358 14.92 -15.14 16.08
N ALA A 359 15.56 -14.42 17.02
CA ALA A 359 16.08 -13.08 16.76
C ALA A 359 17.11 -13.07 15.61
N ARG A 360 18.04 -14.04 15.58
CA ARG A 360 19.04 -14.16 14.51
C ARG A 360 18.40 -14.52 13.17
N GLU A 361 17.38 -15.39 13.17
CA GLU A 361 16.64 -15.72 11.93
C GLU A 361 15.93 -14.49 11.35
N ALA A 362 15.26 -13.70 12.20
CA ALA A 362 14.60 -12.46 11.78
C ALA A 362 15.62 -11.43 11.27
N LEU A 363 16.75 -11.26 11.97
CA LEU A 363 17.80 -10.34 11.55
C LEU A 363 18.41 -10.74 10.21
N ALA A 364 18.71 -12.02 9.98
CA ALA A 364 19.27 -12.49 8.71
C ALA A 364 18.38 -12.11 7.51
N LYS A 365 17.05 -12.27 7.66
CA LYS A 365 16.09 -11.83 6.64
C LYS A 365 16.08 -10.31 6.44
N ALA A 366 16.28 -9.54 7.52
CA ALA A 366 16.39 -8.08 7.43
C ALA A 366 17.66 -7.66 6.68
N GLU A 367 18.77 -8.36 6.90
CA GLU A 367 20.06 -8.14 6.23
C GLU A 367 20.04 -8.46 4.75
N GLU A 368 19.27 -9.46 4.32
CA GLU A 368 19.04 -9.75 2.90
C GLU A 368 18.35 -8.58 2.17
N LEU A 369 17.53 -7.80 2.89
CA LEU A 369 16.72 -6.73 2.31
C LEU A 369 17.41 -5.35 2.38
N ALA A 370 18.06 -5.03 3.51
CA ALA A 370 18.65 -3.71 3.75
C ALA A 370 19.85 -3.80 4.70
N PRO A 371 20.97 -4.41 4.27
CA PRO A 371 22.13 -4.64 5.16
C PRO A 371 22.81 -3.35 5.63
N TRP A 372 22.60 -2.27 4.88
CA TRP A 372 23.12 -0.92 5.13
C TRP A 372 22.26 -0.13 6.15
N SER A 373 21.03 -0.58 6.45
CA SER A 373 20.11 0.16 7.32
C SER A 373 20.72 0.34 8.72
N PRO A 374 20.63 1.54 9.32
CA PRO A 374 21.14 1.78 10.68
C PRO A 374 20.52 0.85 11.72
N ARG A 375 19.19 0.63 11.67
CA ARG A 375 18.51 -0.26 12.63
C ARG A 375 18.97 -1.71 12.48
N VAL A 376 19.23 -2.17 11.26
CA VAL A 376 19.79 -3.51 10.98
C VAL A 376 21.19 -3.62 11.59
N THR A 377 22.05 -2.64 11.32
CA THR A 377 23.44 -2.61 11.79
C THR A 377 23.53 -2.58 13.33
N GLU A 378 22.76 -1.72 13.99
CA GLU A 378 22.70 -1.68 15.45
C GLU A 378 22.22 -3.01 16.05
N THR A 379 21.22 -3.63 15.44
CA THR A 379 20.66 -4.90 15.94
C THR A 379 21.66 -6.04 15.78
N ARG A 380 22.39 -6.07 14.66
CA ARG A 380 23.52 -6.98 14.45
C ARG A 380 24.57 -6.83 15.55
N GLN A 381 24.98 -5.61 15.86
CA GLN A 381 25.96 -5.35 16.93
C GLN A 381 25.46 -5.88 18.27
N ARG A 382 24.20 -5.63 18.64
CA ARG A 382 23.63 -6.14 19.90
C ARG A 382 23.57 -7.67 19.97
N LEU A 383 23.26 -8.35 18.87
CA LEU A 383 23.20 -9.83 18.81
C LEU A 383 24.58 -10.51 18.72
N SER A 384 25.61 -9.75 18.33
CA SER A 384 26.99 -10.24 18.25
C SER A 384 27.70 -10.33 19.61
N VAL A 385 27.18 -9.62 20.62
CA VAL A 385 27.64 -9.72 22.00
C VAL A 385 26.91 -10.92 22.64
N ALA A 386 27.66 -12.01 22.84
CA ALA A 386 27.17 -13.31 23.31
C ALA A 386 26.80 -13.32 24.80
#